data_AF-A0A1Y4GQA5-F1
#
_entry.id   AF-A0A1Y4GQA5-F1
#
_cell.length_a   1.000
_cell.length_b   1.000
_cell.length_c   1.000
_cell.angle_alpha   90.00
_cell.angle_beta   90.00
_cell.angle_gamma   90.00
#
_symmetry.space_group_name_H-M   'P 1'
#
loop_
_entity.id
_entity.type
_entity.pdbx_description
1 polymer ?
#
loop_
_entity_poly.entity_id
_entity_poly.type
_entity_poly.pdbx_seq_one_letter_code
_entity_poly.pdbx_strand_id
1 'polypeptide(L)'
;MSCGTSKPALSPAEIKLMTTKQFEADYNLVFGSAISLLQSEGFLINSTDKESGLITASKQIDNKNADWQMALLGSATEASTSQASFFIQPLNDNLTEVKFTLYEGSVTSTLNQFSKSTRNKNSMVEDPTIYANWFNNLRSEIERRKALM
;
A
#
# COMPACT_ATOMS: atom_id res chain seq x y z
N MET A 1 -17.72 -2.63 33.50
CA MET A 1 -16.39 -2.23 33.02
C MET A 1 -15.92 -3.30 32.05
N SER A 2 -16.06 -3.07 30.74
CA SER A 2 -15.72 -4.05 29.71
C SER A 2 -14.26 -3.84 29.29
N CYS A 3 -13.42 -4.83 29.58
CA CYS A 3 -12.02 -4.85 29.17
C CYS A 3 -11.97 -4.98 27.64
N GLY A 4 -11.60 -3.90 26.95
CA GLY A 4 -11.37 -3.92 25.51
C GLY A 4 -10.13 -4.72 25.21
N THR A 5 -10.29 -5.89 24.58
CA THR A 5 -9.17 -6.66 24.03
C THR A 5 -8.59 -5.88 22.86
N SER A 6 -7.61 -5.02 23.12
CA SER A 6 -6.73 -4.50 22.07
C SER A 6 -6.02 -5.70 21.45
N LYS A 7 -6.21 -5.95 20.14
CA LYS A 7 -5.39 -6.93 19.41
C LYS A 7 -3.91 -6.62 19.72
N PRO A 8 -3.10 -7.62 20.12
CA PRO A 8 -1.68 -7.40 20.28
C PRO A 8 -1.09 -6.92 18.95
N ALA A 9 -0.28 -5.87 18.99
CA ALA A 9 0.47 -5.41 17.83
C ALA A 9 1.37 -6.55 17.33
N LEU A 10 1.44 -6.73 16.01
CA LEU A 10 2.24 -7.80 15.42
C LEU A 10 3.72 -7.64 15.78
N SER A 11 4.38 -8.76 16.06
CA SER A 11 5.83 -8.76 16.25
C SER A 11 6.55 -8.42 14.93
N PRO A 12 7.78 -7.90 14.98
CA PRO A 12 8.58 -7.66 13.77
C PRO A 12 8.75 -8.90 12.88
N ALA A 13 8.78 -10.09 13.48
CA ALA A 13 8.86 -11.36 12.75
C ALA A 13 7.57 -11.66 11.99
N GLU A 14 6.40 -11.48 12.62
CA GLU A 14 5.10 -11.65 11.97
C GLU A 14 4.88 -10.64 10.84
N ILE A 15 5.28 -9.38 11.05
CA ILE A 15 5.25 -8.35 10.01
C ILE A 15 6.10 -8.79 8.82
N LYS A 16 7.34 -9.22 9.06
CA LYS A 16 8.24 -9.67 7.98
C LYS A 16 7.64 -10.83 7.19
N LEU A 17 7.07 -11.83 7.86
CA LEU A 17 6.45 -12.99 7.21
C LEU A 17 5.22 -12.58 6.39
N MET A 18 4.43 -11.64 6.90
CA MET A 18 3.26 -11.11 6.22
C MET A 18 3.62 -10.28 4.99
N THR A 19 4.70 -9.49 5.06
CA THR A 19 5.09 -8.53 4.01
C THR A 19 6.06 -9.09 2.99
N THR A 20 6.48 -10.36 3.08
CA THR A 20 7.54 -10.90 2.22
C THR A 20 7.09 -12.19 1.54
N LYS A 21 7.32 -12.28 0.22
CA LYS A 21 7.07 -13.51 -0.55
C LYS A 21 8.11 -13.70 -1.65
N GLN A 22 8.39 -14.95 -1.97
CA GLN A 22 9.28 -15.33 -3.07
C GLN A 22 8.46 -15.84 -4.26
N PHE A 23 8.96 -15.56 -5.46
CA PHE A 23 8.35 -15.93 -6.74
C PHE A 23 9.38 -16.62 -7.63
N GLU A 24 9.00 -17.74 -8.22
CA GLU A 24 9.81 -18.51 -9.18
C GLU A 24 9.76 -17.87 -10.57
N ALA A 25 10.32 -16.66 -10.66
CA ALA A 25 10.40 -15.86 -11.87
C ALA A 25 11.63 -14.94 -11.81
N ASP A 26 12.14 -14.56 -12.97
CA ASP A 26 13.25 -13.63 -13.08
C ASP A 26 12.85 -12.22 -12.61
N TYR A 27 13.87 -11.46 -12.21
CA TYR A 27 13.70 -10.13 -11.65
C TYR A 27 12.92 -9.17 -12.57
N ASN A 28 13.20 -9.19 -13.88
CA ASN A 28 12.58 -8.24 -14.80
C ASN A 28 11.08 -8.50 -14.94
N LEU A 29 10.71 -9.78 -15.00
CA LEU A 29 9.31 -10.20 -15.07
C LEU A 29 8.55 -9.79 -13.80
N VAL A 30 9.12 -10.05 -12.62
CA VAL A 30 8.50 -9.72 -11.33
C VAL A 30 8.37 -8.21 -11.15
N PHE A 31 9.43 -7.45 -11.45
CA PHE A 31 9.43 -5.98 -11.35
C PHE A 31 8.38 -5.35 -12.26
N GLY A 32 8.33 -5.76 -13.53
CA GLY A 32 7.33 -5.29 -14.48
C GLY A 32 5.90 -5.65 -14.06
N SER A 33 5.70 -6.83 -13.48
CA SER A 33 4.40 -7.30 -12.99
C SER A 33 3.92 -6.48 -11.80
N ALA A 34 4.81 -6.12 -10.86
CA ALA A 34 4.47 -5.29 -9.71
C ALA A 34 4.00 -3.89 -10.12
N ILE A 35 4.67 -3.26 -11.10
CA ILE A 35 4.25 -1.97 -11.66
C ILE A 35 2.84 -2.07 -12.27
N SER A 36 2.59 -3.10 -13.09
CA SER A 36 1.26 -3.27 -13.69
C SER A 36 0.17 -3.55 -12.67
N LEU A 37 0.47 -4.35 -11.64
CA LEU A 37 -0.48 -4.60 -10.56
C LEU A 37 -0.86 -3.29 -9.86
N LEU A 38 0.12 -2.47 -9.46
CA LEU A 38 -0.12 -1.16 -8.87
C LEU A 38 -1.00 -0.26 -9.74
N GLN A 39 -0.69 -0.18 -11.04
CA GLN A 39 -1.47 0.61 -11.99
C GLN A 39 -2.91 0.08 -12.12
N SER A 40 -3.09 -1.24 -12.15
CA SER A 40 -4.42 -1.87 -12.24
C SER A 40 -5.27 -1.62 -10.99
N GLU A 41 -4.64 -1.53 -9.82
CA GLU A 41 -5.28 -1.17 -8.55
C GLU A 41 -5.54 0.35 -8.41
N GLY A 42 -5.17 1.13 -9.44
CA GLY A 42 -5.39 2.58 -9.50
C GLY A 42 -4.40 3.39 -8.67
N PHE A 43 -3.22 2.84 -8.37
CA PHE A 43 -2.14 3.61 -7.76
C PHE A 43 -1.40 4.42 -8.83
N LEU A 44 -1.04 5.66 -8.47
CA LEU A 44 -0.09 6.48 -9.19
C LEU A 44 1.33 6.06 -8.79
N ILE A 45 2.15 5.66 -9.76
CA ILE A 45 3.56 5.36 -9.52
C ILE A 45 4.29 6.69 -9.22
N ASN A 46 4.89 6.78 -8.03
CA ASN A 46 5.62 7.98 -7.60
C ASN A 46 7.10 7.92 -8.00
N SER A 47 7.74 6.78 -7.76
CA SER A 47 9.14 6.55 -8.11
C SER A 47 9.39 5.07 -8.36
N THR A 48 10.31 4.80 -9.27
CA THR A 48 10.82 3.46 -9.56
C THR A 48 12.31 3.52 -9.73
N ASP A 49 13.02 2.62 -9.07
CA ASP A 49 14.43 2.40 -9.27
C ASP A 49 14.66 0.91 -9.52
N LYS A 50 15.01 0.60 -10.76
CA LYS A 50 15.21 -0.78 -11.21
C LYS A 50 16.55 -1.35 -10.73
N GLU A 51 17.52 -0.52 -10.34
CA GLU A 51 18.79 -1.02 -9.80
C GLU A 51 18.61 -1.48 -8.35
N SER A 52 17.92 -0.67 -7.54
CA SER A 52 17.63 -1.05 -6.14
C SER A 52 16.41 -1.97 -6.00
N GLY A 53 15.55 -2.06 -7.01
CA GLY A 53 14.31 -2.83 -6.95
C GLY A 53 13.18 -2.15 -6.19
N LEU A 54 13.31 -0.84 -5.94
CA LEU A 54 12.32 -0.04 -5.24
C LEU A 54 11.23 0.47 -6.18
N ILE A 55 9.97 0.31 -5.78
CA ILE A 55 8.81 0.94 -6.41
C ILE A 55 7.97 1.57 -5.30
N THR A 56 7.69 2.87 -5.41
CA THR A 56 6.77 3.56 -4.51
C THR A 56 5.58 4.10 -5.30
N ALA A 57 4.40 3.96 -4.74
CA ALA A 57 3.16 4.37 -5.37
C ALA A 57 2.15 4.86 -4.33
N SER A 58 1.25 5.73 -4.75
CA SER A 58 0.23 6.33 -3.89
C SER A 58 -1.11 6.38 -4.58
N LYS A 59 -2.16 6.30 -3.78
CA LYS A 59 -3.54 6.42 -4.21
C LYS A 59 -4.23 7.39 -3.25
N GLN A 60 -4.97 8.32 -3.80
CA GLN A 60 -5.80 9.24 -3.02
C GLN A 60 -7.22 9.21 -3.58
N ILE A 61 -8.19 9.07 -2.68
CA ILE A 61 -9.60 9.11 -3.01
C ILE A 61 -10.21 10.29 -2.26
N ASP A 62 -10.57 11.32 -3.00
CA ASP A 62 -11.16 12.52 -2.44
C ASP A 62 -12.60 12.26 -1.97
N ASN A 63 -12.92 12.76 -0.79
CA ASN A 63 -14.25 12.72 -0.23
C ASN A 63 -15.08 13.87 -0.82
N LYS A 64 -15.97 13.57 -1.77
CA LYS A 64 -16.89 14.54 -2.40
C LYS A 64 -17.79 15.28 -1.41
N ASN A 65 -17.92 14.76 -0.20
CA ASN A 65 -18.74 15.30 0.86
C ASN A 65 -17.97 16.22 1.84
N ALA A 66 -16.66 16.40 1.64
CA ALA A 66 -15.82 17.14 2.57
C ALA A 66 -16.28 18.59 2.80
N ASP A 67 -16.71 19.29 1.74
CA ASP A 67 -17.15 20.69 1.85
C ASP A 67 -18.39 20.85 2.72
N TRP A 68 -19.38 19.96 2.58
CA TRP A 68 -20.58 20.02 3.42
C TRP A 68 -20.29 19.66 4.87
N GLN A 69 -19.42 18.66 5.10
CA GLN A 69 -19.00 18.27 6.45
C GLN A 69 -18.26 19.41 7.13
N MET A 70 -17.37 20.09 6.41
CA MET A 70 -16.65 21.25 6.90
C MET A 70 -17.60 22.39 7.26
N ALA A 71 -18.61 22.65 6.43
CA ALA A 71 -19.60 23.70 6.67
C ALA A 71 -20.51 23.40 7.87
N LEU A 72 -20.92 22.15 8.09
CA LEU A 72 -21.87 21.78 9.13
C LEU A 72 -21.21 21.45 10.48
N LEU A 73 -20.03 20.80 10.45
CA LEU A 73 -19.37 20.24 11.63
C LEU A 73 -18.06 20.96 11.98
N GLY A 74 -17.63 21.93 11.17
CA GLY A 74 -16.32 22.59 11.33
C GLY A 74 -15.13 21.65 11.12
N SER A 75 -15.36 20.41 10.67
CA SER A 75 -14.33 19.40 10.43
C SER A 75 -14.75 18.44 9.32
N ALA A 76 -13.79 17.99 8.52
CA ALA A 76 -14.03 17.07 7.42
C ALA A 76 -12.81 16.18 7.15
N THR A 77 -13.07 14.90 6.88
CA THR A 77 -12.07 14.03 6.25
C THR A 77 -12.11 14.30 4.74
N GLU A 78 -11.05 14.91 4.22
CA GLU A 78 -10.95 15.39 2.85
C GLU A 78 -10.62 14.27 1.88
N ALA A 79 -9.78 13.32 2.28
CA ALA A 79 -9.41 12.20 1.44
C ALA A 79 -8.94 10.98 2.23
N SER A 80 -9.12 9.81 1.65
CA SER A 80 -8.44 8.58 2.06
C SER A 80 -7.19 8.39 1.21
N THR A 81 -6.07 8.07 1.86
CA THR A 81 -4.77 7.92 1.20
C THR A 81 -4.24 6.51 1.41
N SER A 82 -3.66 5.91 0.38
CA SER A 82 -2.93 4.66 0.46
C SER A 82 -1.54 4.85 -0.14
N GLN A 83 -0.51 4.33 0.51
CA GLN A 83 0.87 4.33 0.01
C GLN A 83 1.39 2.91 -0.04
N ALA A 84 1.78 2.47 -1.23
CA ALA A 84 2.31 1.15 -1.49
C ALA A 84 3.82 1.25 -1.77
N SER A 85 4.60 0.34 -1.20
CA SER A 85 6.03 0.22 -1.47
C SER A 85 6.38 -1.24 -1.75
N PHE A 86 6.99 -1.49 -2.90
CA PHE A 86 7.60 -2.76 -3.24
C PHE A 86 9.11 -2.63 -3.20
N PHE A 87 9.77 -3.65 -2.67
CA PHE A 87 11.20 -3.83 -2.74
C PHE A 87 11.49 -5.25 -3.25
N ILE A 88 12.07 -5.33 -4.44
CA ILE A 88 12.18 -6.55 -5.23
C ILE A 88 13.66 -6.88 -5.40
N GLN A 89 14.07 -8.09 -5.04
CA GLN A 89 15.46 -8.50 -5.10
C GLN A 89 15.61 -9.89 -5.75
N PRO A 90 16.51 -10.06 -6.73
CA PRO A 90 16.85 -11.39 -7.23
C PRO A 90 17.60 -12.17 -6.14
N LEU A 91 17.17 -13.40 -5.88
CA LEU A 91 17.91 -14.38 -5.09
C LEU A 91 18.79 -15.25 -5.98
N ASN A 92 18.31 -15.56 -7.19
CA ASN A 92 19.05 -16.17 -8.29
C ASN A 92 18.34 -15.85 -9.63
N ASP A 93 18.80 -16.40 -10.74
CA ASP A 93 18.29 -16.10 -12.09
C ASP A 93 16.77 -16.34 -12.26
N ASN A 94 16.19 -17.28 -11.50
CA ASN A 94 14.78 -17.68 -11.62
C ASN A 94 14.00 -17.56 -10.30
N LEU A 95 14.56 -16.90 -9.29
CA LEU A 95 13.92 -16.74 -7.98
C LEU A 95 14.10 -15.30 -7.50
N THR A 96 12.97 -14.64 -7.25
CA THR A 96 12.94 -13.24 -6.83
C THR A 96 12.15 -13.11 -5.54
N GLU A 97 12.73 -12.42 -4.55
CA GLU A 97 12.05 -12.04 -3.32
C GLU A 97 11.39 -10.67 -3.47
N VAL A 98 10.16 -10.56 -2.97
CA VAL A 98 9.38 -9.33 -2.98
C VAL A 98 8.98 -9.01 -1.54
N LYS A 99 9.34 -7.81 -1.09
CA LYS A 99 8.81 -7.19 0.13
C LYS A 99 7.80 -6.14 -0.27
N PHE A 100 6.61 -6.20 0.30
CA PHE A 100 5.52 -5.28 0.05
C PHE A 100 5.06 -4.66 1.36
N THR A 101 4.96 -3.34 1.41
CA THR A 101 4.32 -2.62 2.52
C THR A 101 3.23 -1.71 2.01
N LEU A 102 2.13 -1.66 2.75
CA LEU A 102 0.98 -0.81 2.48
C LEU A 102 0.71 0.02 3.72
N TYR A 103 0.60 1.32 3.51
CA TYR A 103 0.15 2.26 4.52
C TYR A 103 -1.17 2.86 4.09
N GLU A 104 -2.09 2.97 5.03
CA GLU A 104 -3.38 3.61 4.84
C GLU A 104 -3.55 4.79 5.79
N GLY A 105 -4.23 5.80 5.30
CA GLY A 105 -4.29 7.09 5.94
C GLY A 105 -5.48 7.92 5.53
N SER A 106 -5.55 9.09 6.13
CA SER A 106 -6.55 10.10 5.80
C SER A 106 -6.00 11.51 6.01
N VAL A 107 -6.48 12.41 5.16
CA VAL A 107 -6.30 13.85 5.30
C VAL A 107 -7.57 14.39 5.95
N THR A 108 -7.45 14.98 7.13
CA THR A 108 -8.59 15.57 7.84
C THR A 108 -8.28 17.01 8.19
N SER A 109 -9.21 17.90 7.92
CA SER A 109 -9.08 19.31 8.26
C SER A 109 -10.14 19.73 9.28
N THR A 110 -9.75 20.66 10.15
CA THR A 110 -10.61 21.24 11.17
C THR A 110 -10.46 22.76 11.14
N LEU A 111 -11.59 23.47 11.19
CA LEU A 111 -11.64 24.92 11.33
C LEU A 111 -11.54 25.29 12.81
N ASN A 112 -10.53 26.10 13.13
CA ASN A 112 -10.43 26.82 14.39
C ASN A 112 -10.74 28.31 14.14
N GLN A 113 -11.00 29.07 15.21
CA GLN A 113 -11.50 30.46 15.15
C GLN A 113 -10.72 31.42 14.24
N PHE A 114 -9.45 31.13 13.93
CA PHE A 114 -8.59 31.97 13.08
C PHE A 114 -7.83 31.20 11.99
N SER A 115 -7.95 29.87 11.91
CA SER A 115 -7.17 29.07 10.95
C SER A 115 -7.74 27.68 10.70
N LYS A 116 -7.47 27.15 9.50
CA LYS A 116 -7.70 25.74 9.14
C LYS A 116 -6.46 24.94 9.53
N SER A 117 -6.63 23.87 10.31
CA SER A 117 -5.56 22.91 10.63
C SER A 117 -5.81 21.62 9.86
N THR A 118 -4.79 21.12 9.16
CA THR A 118 -4.84 19.84 8.44
C THR A 118 -3.97 18.81 9.14
N ARG A 119 -4.54 17.64 9.40
CA ARG A 119 -3.86 16.49 10.01
C ARG A 119 -3.84 15.34 9.03
N ASN A 120 -2.65 14.81 8.81
CA ASN A 120 -2.44 13.56 8.09
C ASN A 120 -2.26 12.44 9.11
N LYS A 121 -3.02 11.35 8.96
CA LYS A 121 -2.76 10.10 9.67
C LYS A 121 -2.33 9.07 8.63
N ASN A 122 -1.30 8.30 8.95
CA ASN A 122 -0.88 7.17 8.12
C ASN A 122 -0.42 6.05 9.06
N SER A 123 -0.88 4.82 8.81
CA SER A 123 -0.49 3.64 9.58
C SER A 123 -0.27 2.47 8.63
N MET A 124 0.69 1.61 8.97
CA MET A 124 0.90 0.38 8.24
C MET A 124 -0.34 -0.52 8.37
N VAL A 125 -0.73 -1.13 7.27
CA VAL A 125 -1.78 -2.14 7.28
C VAL A 125 -1.23 -3.39 7.96
N GLU A 126 -1.90 -3.85 9.02
CA GLU A 126 -1.53 -5.03 9.80
C GLU A 126 -2.50 -6.21 9.57
N ASP A 127 -3.11 -6.29 8.39
CA ASP A 127 -4.03 -7.37 8.00
C ASP A 127 -3.35 -8.36 7.04
N PRO A 128 -3.01 -9.59 7.47
CA PRO A 128 -2.36 -10.58 6.63
C PRO A 128 -3.14 -10.98 5.37
N THR A 129 -4.47 -10.85 5.39
CA THR A 129 -5.32 -11.21 4.26
C THR A 129 -5.12 -10.27 3.08
N ILE A 130 -4.88 -8.99 3.36
CA ILE A 130 -4.57 -7.97 2.34
C ILE A 130 -3.27 -8.35 1.63
N TYR A 131 -2.20 -8.62 2.38
CA TYR A 131 -0.92 -9.02 1.80
C TYR A 131 -1.01 -10.32 1.00
N ALA A 132 -1.73 -11.33 1.52
CA ALA A 132 -1.95 -12.57 0.80
C ALA A 132 -2.64 -12.34 -0.55
N ASN A 133 -3.67 -11.47 -0.60
CA ASN A 133 -4.35 -11.10 -1.83
C ASN A 133 -3.41 -10.38 -2.80
N TRP A 134 -2.65 -9.39 -2.34
CA TRP A 134 -1.65 -8.69 -3.16
C TRP A 134 -0.62 -9.65 -3.77
N PHE A 135 -0.09 -10.59 -2.99
CA PHE A 135 0.87 -11.58 -3.51
C PHE A 135 0.24 -12.58 -4.47
N ASN A 136 -1.02 -12.96 -4.26
CA ASN A 136 -1.74 -13.84 -5.20
C ASN A 136 -2.05 -13.13 -6.52
N ASN A 137 -2.42 -11.84 -6.47
CA ASN A 137 -2.62 -11.03 -7.66
C ASN A 137 -1.31 -10.82 -8.41
N LEU A 138 -0.20 -10.55 -7.69
CA LEU A 138 1.12 -10.45 -8.28
C LEU A 138 1.54 -11.76 -8.96
N ARG A 139 1.31 -12.92 -8.33
CA ARG A 139 1.54 -14.23 -8.96
C ARG A 139 0.77 -14.36 -10.26
N SER A 140 -0.50 -14.01 -10.25
CA SER A 140 -1.38 -14.11 -11.43
C SER A 140 -0.88 -13.21 -12.57
N GLU A 141 -0.42 -12.01 -12.25
CA GLU A 141 0.14 -11.07 -13.23
C GLU A 141 1.48 -11.56 -13.80
N ILE A 142 2.34 -12.16 -12.98
CA ILE A 142 3.59 -12.80 -13.41
C ILE A 142 3.29 -13.93 -14.40
N GLU A 143 2.40 -14.86 -14.06
CA GLU A 143 2.05 -15.99 -14.93
C GLU A 143 1.41 -15.51 -16.24
N ARG A 144 0.52 -14.50 -16.17
CA ARG A 144 -0.09 -13.90 -17.36
C ARG A 144 0.96 -13.33 -18.31
N ARG A 145 1.96 -12.61 -17.78
CA ARG A 145 3.05 -12.02 -18.58
C ARG A 145 4.01 -13.07 -19.11
N LYS A 146 4.29 -14.11 -18.33
CA LYS A 146 5.11 -15.27 -18.74
C LYS A 146 4.49 -15.99 -19.94
N ALA A 147 3.17 -16.12 -19.99
CA ALA A 147 2.46 -16.74 -21.11
C ALA A 147 2.42 -15.89 -22.41
N LEU A 148 2.82 -14.61 -22.34
CA LEU A 148 2.89 -13.70 -23.49
C LEU A 148 4.30 -13.60 -24.10
N MET A 149 5.27 -14.29 -23.52
CA MET A 149 6.67 -14.35 -23.97
C MET A 149 6.94 -15.69 -24.67
#